data_AF-A0A378J5L1-F1
#
_entry.id   AF-A0A378J5L1-F1
#
_cell.length_a   1.000
_cell.length_b   1.000
_cell.length_c   1.000
_cell.angle_alpha   90.00
_cell.angle_beta   90.00
_cell.angle_gamma   90.00
#
_symmetry.space_group_name_H-M   'P 1'
#
loop_
_entity.id
_entity.type
_entity.pdbx_description
1 polymer ?
#
loop_
_entity_poly.entity_id
_entity_poly.type
_entity_poly.pdbx_seq_one_letter_code
_entity_poly.pdbx_strand_id
1 'polypeptide(L)'
;MKLTLHSSIGFGLLILSSNLFADTQSYYCPQNHGYVNLGMTPDQVIAACGQPISQQDSNQPVLQKIPMQQLIYNNAGASTAYSGVWQVPGTSPAGSGSAYYNVWNIPQAGSGAQLEVDVVNQKVKSIKLNGSSSNAVSICSGANIQPGDSVQKVYYSCGSPSVTNNTYINEIVPTAEKPQIWIYQPGQYQSAVTMTFVNGKLYSIQ
;
A
#
# COMPACT_ATOMS: atom_id res chain seq x y z
N MET A 1 -65.77 29.99 13.49
CA MET A 1 -65.93 28.52 13.62
C MET A 1 -64.60 27.88 13.22
N LYS A 2 -63.86 27.27 14.16
CA LYS A 2 -63.56 25.82 14.26
C LYS A 2 -62.92 25.24 12.97
N LEU A 3 -61.83 24.48 12.94
CA LEU A 3 -60.97 23.82 13.95
C LEU A 3 -59.72 23.28 13.18
N THR A 4 -58.52 23.36 13.77
CA THR A 4 -57.43 22.34 13.86
C THR A 4 -57.12 21.36 12.71
N LEU A 5 -55.83 21.08 12.42
CA LEU A 5 -55.04 19.98 13.04
C LEU A 5 -53.64 19.79 12.39
N HIS A 6 -52.61 19.71 13.26
CA HIS A 6 -51.28 19.07 13.19
C HIS A 6 -50.77 18.32 11.94
N SER A 7 -49.49 18.53 11.60
CA SER A 7 -48.51 17.42 11.67
C SER A 7 -47.06 17.93 11.74
N SER A 8 -46.41 17.61 12.86
CA SER A 8 -44.97 17.71 13.10
C SER A 8 -44.21 16.62 12.34
N ILE A 9 -42.87 16.75 12.28
CA ILE A 9 -41.82 15.70 12.16
C ILE A 9 -40.87 15.96 10.98
N GLY A 10 -39.59 16.16 11.31
CA GLY A 10 -38.50 16.03 10.35
C GLY A 10 -37.30 16.96 10.53
N PHE A 11 -36.86 17.24 11.77
CA PHE A 11 -35.56 17.87 11.99
C PHE A 11 -34.46 16.83 11.70
N GLY A 12 -34.10 16.68 10.43
CA GLY A 12 -33.01 15.82 9.97
C GLY A 12 -31.68 16.45 10.32
N LEU A 13 -31.21 16.21 11.54
CA LEU A 13 -29.86 16.54 11.97
C LEU A 13 -28.90 15.56 11.28
N LEU A 14 -28.42 15.94 10.09
CA LEU A 14 -27.32 15.27 9.39
C LEU A 14 -26.04 15.54 10.20
N ILE A 15 -25.76 14.65 11.15
CA ILE A 15 -24.46 14.55 11.82
C ILE A 15 -23.49 14.01 10.78
N LEU A 16 -22.89 14.89 9.98
CA LEU A 16 -21.69 14.54 9.23
C LEU A 16 -20.58 14.28 10.26
N SER A 17 -20.36 13.01 10.58
CA SER A 17 -19.15 12.53 11.22
C SER A 17 -17.98 12.70 10.24
N SER A 18 -17.44 13.92 10.18
CA SER A 18 -16.14 14.19 9.59
C SER A 18 -15.08 13.49 10.43
N ASN A 19 -14.73 12.27 10.02
CA ASN A 19 -13.51 11.60 10.45
C ASN A 19 -12.32 12.43 9.92
N LEU A 20 -11.89 13.42 10.70
CA LEU A 20 -10.65 14.14 10.49
C LEU A 20 -9.48 13.20 10.82
N PHE A 21 -9.02 12.45 9.83
CA PHE A 21 -7.65 11.92 9.84
C PHE A 21 -6.70 13.07 9.49
N ALA A 22 -6.50 13.99 10.43
CA ALA A 22 -5.44 14.99 10.36
C ALA A 22 -4.24 14.45 11.13
N ASP A 23 -3.47 13.55 10.51
CA ASP A 23 -2.07 13.34 10.89
C ASP A 23 -1.24 14.50 10.30
N THR A 24 -1.65 15.73 10.63
CA THR A 24 -0.92 16.93 10.22
C THR A 24 0.25 17.06 11.16
N GLN A 25 1.41 16.53 10.74
CA GLN A 25 2.69 16.86 11.35
C GLN A 25 2.93 18.37 11.14
N SER A 26 2.36 19.17 12.04
CA SER A 26 2.48 20.62 12.07
C SER A 26 3.50 21.01 13.12
N TYR A 27 4.49 21.83 12.74
CA TYR A 27 5.52 22.32 13.65
C TYR A 27 5.33 23.80 13.94
N TYR A 28 5.41 24.18 15.21
CA TYR A 28 5.32 25.57 15.62
C TYR A 28 6.71 26.19 15.73
N CYS A 29 6.90 27.31 15.03
CA CYS A 29 8.14 28.06 15.06
C CYS A 29 8.01 29.26 15.99
N PRO A 30 8.74 29.29 17.12
CA PRO A 30 8.59 30.34 18.12
C PRO A 30 9.21 31.68 17.70
N GLN A 31 10.06 31.72 16.67
CA GLN A 31 10.74 32.94 16.21
C GLN A 31 9.79 33.93 15.52
N ASN A 32 8.97 33.46 14.57
CA ASN A 32 7.98 34.29 13.87
C ASN A 32 6.53 33.91 14.24
N HIS A 33 6.35 33.09 15.28
CA HIS A 33 5.05 32.59 15.73
C HIS A 33 4.20 31.91 14.65
N GLY A 34 4.86 31.31 13.64
CA GLY A 34 4.23 30.64 12.52
C GLY A 34 4.09 29.14 12.71
N TYR A 35 3.15 28.54 11.98
CA TYR A 35 3.01 27.08 11.87
C TYR A 35 3.48 26.61 10.51
N VAL A 36 4.22 25.51 10.51
CA VAL A 36 4.71 24.84 9.31
C VAL A 36 4.02 23.51 9.15
N ASN A 37 3.50 23.24 7.95
CA ASN A 37 2.84 22.00 7.60
C ASN A 37 3.55 21.31 6.43
N LEU A 38 3.42 19.98 6.37
CA LEU A 38 3.85 19.22 5.20
C LEU A 38 3.22 19.79 3.92
N GLY A 39 4.02 19.88 2.86
CA GLY A 39 3.64 20.44 1.56
C GLY A 39 3.90 21.93 1.38
N MET A 40 4.29 22.68 2.43
CA MET A 40 4.67 24.10 2.31
C MET A 40 5.92 24.30 1.47
N THR A 41 6.02 25.45 0.80
CA THR A 41 7.23 25.83 0.05
C THR A 41 8.35 26.31 0.98
N PRO A 42 9.62 26.23 0.56
CA PRO A 42 10.76 26.82 1.27
C PRO A 42 10.49 28.25 1.75
N ASP A 43 9.92 29.11 0.88
CA ASP A 43 9.60 30.50 1.23
C ASP A 43 8.53 30.63 2.32
N GLN A 44 7.52 29.75 2.30
CA GLN A 44 6.49 29.72 3.34
C GLN A 44 7.06 29.28 4.68
N VAL A 45 7.97 28.30 4.66
CA VAL A 45 8.68 27.85 5.87
C VAL A 45 9.58 28.96 6.42
N ILE A 46 10.31 29.66 5.55
CA ILE A 46 11.13 30.82 5.96
C ILE A 46 10.26 31.92 6.56
N ALA A 47 9.09 32.20 5.98
CA ALA A 47 8.17 33.19 6.56
C ALA A 47 7.72 32.79 7.97
N ALA A 48 7.45 31.50 8.21
CA ALA A 48 6.98 30.98 9.48
C ALA A 48 8.08 30.80 10.55
N CYS A 49 9.31 30.48 10.15
CA CYS A 49 10.40 30.08 11.06
C CYS A 49 11.65 30.96 11.02
N GLY A 50 11.77 31.84 10.03
CA GLY A 50 13.00 32.55 9.73
C GLY A 50 13.96 31.72 8.89
N GLN A 51 15.21 32.16 8.81
CA GLN A 51 16.26 31.44 8.08
C GLN A 51 16.76 30.24 8.91
N PRO A 52 17.00 29.07 8.29
CA PRO A 52 17.58 27.92 8.98
C PRO A 52 19.04 28.19 9.36
N ILE A 53 19.52 27.49 10.40
CA ILE A 53 20.93 27.60 10.84
C ILE A 53 21.88 26.84 9.90
N SER A 54 21.35 25.87 9.16
CA SER A 54 22.11 25.08 8.19
C SER A 54 21.18 24.60 7.07
N GLN A 55 21.68 24.64 5.84
CA GLN A 55 21.04 24.07 4.65
C GLN A 55 22.04 23.14 3.99
N GLN A 56 21.63 21.90 3.75
CA GLN A 56 22.50 20.88 3.17
C GLN A 56 21.73 20.10 2.10
N ASP A 57 22.35 19.90 0.95
CA ASP A 57 21.83 18.97 -0.04
C ASP A 57 22.11 17.54 0.43
N SER A 58 21.05 16.76 0.55
CA SER A 58 21.14 15.34 0.89
C SER A 58 21.55 14.53 -0.33
N ASN A 59 22.58 13.69 -0.15
CA ASN A 59 22.89 12.63 -1.11
C ASN A 59 22.09 11.34 -0.83
N GLN A 60 21.30 11.31 0.25
CA GLN A 60 20.45 10.17 0.56
C GLN A 60 19.05 10.38 -0.01
N PRO A 61 18.50 9.39 -0.74
CA PRO A 61 17.13 9.46 -1.23
C PRO A 61 16.14 9.46 -0.06
N VAL A 62 15.09 10.26 -0.20
CA VAL A 62 13.99 10.25 0.76
C VAL A 62 13.14 9.00 0.56
N LEU A 63 12.86 8.29 1.64
CA LEU A 63 12.02 7.10 1.63
C LEU A 63 10.58 7.48 1.97
N GLN A 64 9.63 6.94 1.21
CA GLN A 64 8.21 7.02 1.48
C GLN A 64 7.67 5.65 1.84
N LYS A 65 6.93 5.59 2.94
CA LYS A 65 6.17 4.40 3.33
C LYS A 65 4.89 4.37 2.52
N ILE A 66 4.82 3.47 1.54
CA ILE A 66 3.65 3.30 0.65
C ILE A 66 2.91 2.03 1.06
N PRO A 67 1.57 2.06 1.19
CA PRO A 67 0.78 0.87 1.45
C PRO A 67 0.92 -0.13 0.30
N MET A 68 1.08 -1.39 0.66
CA MET A 68 1.26 -2.50 -0.27
C MET A 68 0.30 -3.62 0.11
N GLN A 69 -0.33 -4.22 -0.90
CA GLN A 69 -1.19 -5.38 -0.72
C GLN A 69 -0.50 -6.60 -1.32
N GLN A 70 -0.30 -7.64 -0.51
CA GLN A 70 0.29 -8.89 -0.94
C GLN A 70 -0.83 -9.90 -1.19
N LEU A 71 -0.93 -10.34 -2.44
CA LEU A 71 -1.86 -11.38 -2.86
C LEU A 71 -1.11 -12.71 -2.83
N ILE A 72 -1.47 -13.57 -1.88
CA ILE A 72 -0.83 -14.87 -1.68
C ILE A 72 -1.75 -15.94 -2.20
N TYR A 73 -1.20 -16.67 -3.16
CA TYR A 73 -1.80 -17.76 -3.89
C TYR A 73 -1.05 -19.04 -3.48
N ASN A 74 -1.69 -19.91 -2.68
CA ASN A 74 -1.16 -21.22 -2.36
C ASN A 74 -2.00 -22.35 -3.00
N ASN A 75 -1.32 -23.25 -3.74
CA ASN A 75 -1.91 -24.46 -4.31
C ASN A 75 -1.39 -25.76 -3.66
N ALA A 76 -0.78 -25.71 -2.48
CA ALA A 76 -0.31 -26.89 -1.75
C ALA A 76 -1.43 -27.94 -1.59
N GLY A 77 -1.30 -29.07 -2.31
CA GLY A 77 -2.21 -30.20 -2.27
C GLY A 77 -3.17 -30.35 -3.46
N ALA A 78 -3.15 -29.44 -4.46
CA ALA A 78 -3.97 -29.57 -5.66
C ALA A 78 -3.15 -30.03 -6.88
N SER A 79 -3.77 -30.85 -7.75
CA SER A 79 -3.15 -31.39 -8.97
C SER A 79 -3.05 -30.39 -10.13
N THR A 80 -3.60 -29.18 -9.96
CA THR A 80 -3.59 -28.10 -10.95
C THR A 80 -3.28 -26.77 -10.28
N ALA A 81 -2.15 -26.17 -10.64
CA ALA A 81 -1.58 -24.97 -10.03
C ALA A 81 -2.31 -23.67 -10.41
N TYR A 82 -3.57 -23.52 -10.01
CA TYR A 82 -4.52 -22.44 -10.37
C TYR A 82 -5.37 -22.75 -11.61
N SER A 83 -6.41 -23.56 -11.38
CA SER A 83 -7.59 -23.58 -12.24
C SER A 83 -8.81 -23.41 -11.34
N GLY A 84 -9.60 -22.36 -11.59
CA GLY A 84 -10.77 -21.97 -10.81
C GLY A 84 -11.95 -22.91 -10.96
N VAL A 85 -11.83 -24.15 -10.51
CA VAL A 85 -12.96 -25.06 -10.37
C VAL A 85 -13.09 -25.40 -8.89
N TRP A 86 -14.20 -24.95 -8.29
CA TRP A 86 -14.64 -25.38 -6.97
C TRP A 86 -14.61 -26.91 -6.91
N GLN A 87 -13.61 -27.48 -6.22
CA GLN A 87 -13.67 -28.88 -5.83
C GLN A 87 -14.70 -29.00 -4.71
N VAL A 88 -15.89 -29.49 -5.06
CA VAL A 88 -16.87 -29.95 -4.08
C VAL A 88 -16.28 -31.20 -3.42
N PRO A 89 -16.23 -31.28 -2.08
CA PRO A 89 -15.77 -32.48 -1.39
C PRO A 89 -16.63 -33.68 -1.81
N GLY A 90 -16.04 -34.65 -2.50
CA GLY A 90 -16.68 -35.93 -2.81
C GLY A 90 -16.99 -36.25 -4.28
N THR A 91 -16.59 -35.42 -5.25
CA THR A 91 -16.78 -35.77 -6.68
C THR A 91 -15.49 -35.62 -7.49
N SER A 92 -14.99 -36.75 -7.99
CA SER A 92 -13.86 -36.84 -8.92
C SER A 92 -14.23 -36.29 -10.32
N PRO A 93 -13.33 -35.61 -11.04
CA PRO A 93 -13.60 -35.20 -12.42
C PRO A 93 -13.73 -36.44 -13.31
N ALA A 94 -14.80 -36.49 -14.08
CA ALA A 94 -14.98 -37.48 -15.13
C ALA A 94 -14.02 -37.18 -16.28
N GLY A 95 -13.13 -38.14 -16.59
CA GLY A 95 -12.49 -38.22 -17.90
C GLY A 95 -10.97 -38.31 -17.90
N SER A 96 -10.43 -39.50 -17.65
CA SER A 96 -9.53 -40.17 -18.59
C SER A 96 -9.14 -41.55 -18.07
N GLY A 97 -9.73 -42.57 -18.69
CA GLY A 97 -9.28 -43.96 -18.84
C GLY A 97 -8.32 -44.60 -17.85
N SER A 98 -8.78 -45.75 -17.34
CA SER A 98 -8.02 -47.00 -17.17
C SER A 98 -7.70 -47.43 -15.73
N ALA A 99 -8.56 -48.36 -15.27
CA ALA A 99 -8.26 -49.62 -14.60
C ALA A 99 -7.32 -49.63 -13.38
N TYR A 100 -7.93 -50.04 -12.25
CA TYR A 100 -7.35 -50.96 -11.25
C TYR A 100 -5.90 -50.68 -10.81
N TYR A 101 -5.75 -49.92 -9.72
CA TYR A 101 -4.90 -50.29 -8.59
C TYR A 101 -5.22 -49.38 -7.41
N ASN A 102 -5.76 -49.98 -6.34
CA ASN A 102 -5.78 -49.36 -5.01
C ASN A 102 -4.33 -49.35 -4.50
N VAL A 103 -3.56 -48.34 -4.87
CA VAL A 103 -2.36 -47.94 -4.12
C VAL A 103 -2.70 -46.59 -3.53
N TRP A 104 -2.77 -46.56 -2.20
CA TRP A 104 -2.57 -45.39 -1.36
C TRP A 104 -2.45 -44.08 -2.14
N ASN A 105 -3.54 -43.32 -2.26
CA ASN A 105 -3.44 -41.92 -2.66
C ASN A 105 -2.86 -41.17 -1.46
N ILE A 106 -1.56 -41.39 -1.21
CA ILE A 106 -0.75 -40.53 -0.35
C ILE A 106 -0.81 -39.18 -1.06
N PRO A 107 -1.39 -38.12 -0.48
CA PRO A 107 -1.29 -36.80 -1.08
C PRO A 107 0.20 -36.54 -1.27
N GLN A 108 0.63 -36.46 -2.53
CA GLN A 108 2.03 -36.28 -2.87
C GLN A 108 2.45 -34.91 -2.29
N ALA A 109 3.09 -34.94 -1.13
CA ALA A 109 3.61 -33.78 -0.46
C ALA A 109 4.79 -33.25 -1.28
N GLY A 110 4.54 -32.36 -2.25
CA GLY A 110 5.66 -31.78 -2.99
C GLY A 110 5.45 -30.88 -4.19
N SER A 111 4.23 -30.66 -4.71
CA SER A 111 4.08 -29.83 -5.93
C SER A 111 3.07 -28.68 -5.83
N GLY A 112 2.84 -28.16 -4.63
CA GLY A 112 2.15 -26.88 -4.49
C GLY A 112 3.08 -25.75 -4.90
N ALA A 113 2.62 -24.88 -5.80
CA ALA A 113 3.28 -23.60 -6.00
C ALA A 113 2.66 -22.56 -5.07
N GLN A 114 3.53 -21.77 -4.42
CA GLN A 114 3.15 -20.56 -3.69
C GLN A 114 3.54 -19.36 -4.54
N LEU A 115 2.54 -18.60 -4.99
CA LEU A 115 2.72 -17.35 -5.70
C LEU A 115 2.38 -16.19 -4.75
N GLU A 116 3.28 -15.25 -4.58
CA GLU A 116 3.05 -13.99 -3.87
C GLU A 116 3.19 -12.85 -4.89
N VAL A 117 2.14 -12.05 -5.02
CA VAL A 117 2.12 -10.87 -5.88
C VAL A 117 1.97 -9.65 -5.00
N ASP A 118 3.01 -8.83 -4.96
CA ASP A 118 3.01 -7.58 -4.22
C ASP A 118 2.42 -6.48 -5.11
N VAL A 119 1.40 -5.78 -4.61
CA VAL A 119 0.65 -4.76 -5.35
C VAL A 119 0.76 -3.42 -4.65
N VAL A 120 1.18 -2.40 -5.39
CA VAL A 120 1.27 -1.01 -4.93
C VAL A 120 0.57 -0.12 -5.95
N ASN A 121 -0.29 0.81 -5.49
CA ASN A 121 -1.04 1.71 -6.37
C ASN A 121 -1.79 0.99 -7.52
N GLN A 122 -2.42 -0.15 -7.21
CA GLN A 122 -3.13 -1.03 -8.15
C GLN A 122 -2.26 -1.66 -9.27
N LYS A 123 -0.93 -1.63 -9.11
CA LYS A 123 0.01 -2.26 -10.04
C LYS A 123 0.90 -3.28 -9.34
N VAL A 124 1.28 -4.32 -10.06
CA VAL A 124 2.22 -5.34 -9.58
C VAL A 124 3.59 -4.70 -9.40
N LYS A 125 4.14 -4.75 -8.19
CA LYS A 125 5.46 -4.25 -7.86
C LYS A 125 6.51 -5.35 -7.96
N SER A 126 6.24 -6.49 -7.34
CA SER A 126 7.12 -7.65 -7.32
C SER A 126 6.31 -8.94 -7.31
N ILE A 127 6.97 -10.01 -7.75
CA ILE A 127 6.39 -11.34 -7.80
C ILE A 127 7.38 -12.30 -7.15
N LYS A 128 6.90 -13.18 -6.28
CA LYS A 128 7.68 -14.27 -5.72
C LYS A 128 6.98 -15.58 -5.99
N LEU A 129 7.73 -16.55 -6.52
CA LEU A 129 7.27 -17.91 -6.74
C LEU A 129 8.09 -18.84 -5.85
N ASN A 130 7.42 -19.56 -4.96
CA ASN A 130 8.03 -20.45 -3.97
C ASN A 130 9.13 -19.75 -3.14
N GLY A 131 8.88 -18.51 -2.75
CA GLY A 131 9.82 -17.68 -1.99
C GLY A 131 10.95 -17.05 -2.81
N SER A 132 11.13 -17.42 -4.08
CA SER A 132 12.12 -16.82 -4.98
C SER A 132 11.52 -15.66 -5.75
N SER A 133 12.20 -14.51 -5.78
CA SER A 133 11.77 -13.38 -6.61
C SER A 133 11.81 -13.75 -8.10
N SER A 134 10.79 -13.33 -8.84
CA SER A 134 10.71 -13.53 -10.27
C SER A 134 10.32 -12.23 -10.98
N ASN A 135 10.86 -12.04 -12.18
CA ASN A 135 10.53 -10.90 -13.05
C ASN A 135 9.24 -11.14 -13.85
N ALA A 136 8.79 -12.39 -13.93
CA ALA A 136 7.55 -12.77 -14.60
C ALA A 136 7.10 -14.17 -14.13
N VAL A 137 5.80 -14.43 -14.16
CA VAL A 137 5.25 -15.77 -13.91
C VAL A 137 4.12 -16.06 -14.89
N SER A 138 4.04 -17.31 -15.34
CA SER A 138 2.97 -17.80 -16.22
C SER A 138 2.15 -18.94 -15.59
N ILE A 139 2.24 -19.09 -14.26
CA ILE A 139 1.63 -20.20 -13.54
C ILE A 139 0.09 -20.10 -13.48
N CYS A 140 -0.44 -18.90 -13.61
CA CYS A 140 -1.87 -18.64 -13.57
C CYS A 140 -2.50 -18.81 -14.95
N SER A 141 -2.99 -20.01 -15.27
CA SER A 141 -3.67 -20.34 -16.53
C SER A 141 -2.85 -20.03 -17.80
N GLY A 142 -1.52 -20.01 -17.71
CA GLY A 142 -0.63 -19.67 -18.83
C GLY A 142 -0.51 -18.17 -19.14
N ALA A 143 -1.22 -17.31 -18.40
CA ALA A 143 -1.13 -15.86 -18.58
C ALA A 143 0.16 -15.32 -17.95
N ASN A 144 0.92 -14.53 -18.71
CA ASN A 144 2.14 -13.91 -18.24
C ASN A 144 1.85 -12.68 -17.37
N ILE A 145 2.24 -12.73 -16.10
CA ILE A 145 2.14 -11.65 -15.12
C ILE A 145 3.55 -11.15 -14.82
N GLN A 146 3.76 -9.84 -14.89
CA GLN A 146 5.04 -9.19 -14.68
C GLN A 146 4.88 -7.88 -13.88
N PRO A 147 5.94 -7.37 -13.24
CA PRO A 147 5.93 -6.06 -12.62
C PRO A 147 5.45 -4.97 -13.58
N GLY A 148 4.57 -4.10 -13.08
CA GLY A 148 3.92 -3.03 -13.83
C GLY A 148 2.50 -3.38 -14.34
N ASP A 149 2.13 -4.65 -14.38
CA ASP A 149 0.78 -5.08 -14.74
C ASP A 149 -0.28 -4.57 -13.74
N SER A 150 -1.52 -4.42 -14.19
CA SER A 150 -2.62 -4.04 -13.30
C SER A 150 -3.02 -5.21 -12.39
N VAL A 151 -3.45 -4.89 -11.17
CA VAL A 151 -3.95 -5.91 -10.23
C VAL A 151 -5.15 -6.68 -10.79
N GLN A 152 -5.97 -6.04 -11.62
CA GLN A 152 -7.10 -6.68 -12.29
C GLN A 152 -6.63 -7.83 -13.18
N LYS A 153 -5.51 -7.66 -13.92
CA LYS A 153 -4.93 -8.74 -14.73
C LYS A 153 -4.55 -9.96 -13.87
N VAL A 154 -4.04 -9.72 -12.66
CA VAL A 154 -3.70 -10.79 -11.70
C VAL A 154 -4.96 -11.54 -11.26
N TYR A 155 -6.01 -10.82 -10.87
CA TYR A 155 -7.29 -11.44 -10.49
C TYR A 155 -7.94 -12.22 -11.65
N TYR A 156 -7.88 -11.71 -12.88
CA TYR A 156 -8.41 -12.43 -14.04
C TYR A 156 -7.58 -13.67 -14.41
N SER A 157 -6.27 -13.64 -14.16
CA SER A 157 -5.37 -14.73 -14.52
C SER A 157 -5.35 -15.84 -13.46
N CYS A 158 -5.21 -15.45 -12.19
CA CYS A 158 -5.03 -16.35 -11.05
C CYS A 158 -6.33 -16.60 -10.27
N GLY A 159 -7.38 -15.81 -10.49
CA GLY A 159 -8.59 -15.84 -9.67
C GLY A 159 -8.38 -15.17 -8.30
N SER A 160 -9.21 -15.59 -7.34
CA SER A 160 -9.17 -15.08 -5.97
C SER A 160 -7.94 -15.61 -5.22
N PRO A 161 -7.19 -14.75 -4.51
CA PRO A 161 -6.06 -15.16 -3.69
C PRO A 161 -6.52 -16.00 -2.50
N SER A 162 -5.64 -16.88 -2.04
CA SER A 162 -5.85 -17.68 -0.83
C SER A 162 -5.82 -16.79 0.42
N VAL A 163 -4.88 -15.85 0.45
CA VAL A 163 -4.71 -14.88 1.54
C VAL A 163 -4.36 -13.51 0.94
N THR A 164 -4.91 -12.46 1.52
CA THR A 164 -4.50 -11.08 1.25
C THR A 164 -3.88 -10.49 2.51
N ASN A 165 -2.63 -10.04 2.41
CA ASN A 165 -1.94 -9.36 3.50
C ASN A 165 -1.73 -7.88 3.16
N ASN A 166 -2.00 -6.97 4.10
CA ASN A 166 -1.82 -5.53 3.91
C ASN A 166 -0.60 -5.07 4.70
N THR A 167 0.44 -4.65 4.00
CA THR A 167 1.72 -4.23 4.57
C THR A 167 2.17 -2.91 3.98
N TYR A 168 3.41 -2.51 4.22
CA TYR A 168 3.99 -1.29 3.67
C TYR A 168 5.38 -1.58 3.12
N ILE A 169 5.75 -0.87 2.07
CA ILE A 169 7.10 -0.86 1.53
C ILE A 169 7.68 0.55 1.59
N ASN A 170 8.98 0.64 1.87
CA ASN A 170 9.73 1.89 1.76
C ASN A 170 10.20 2.02 0.32
N GLU A 171 9.59 2.92 -0.45
CA GLU A 171 10.08 3.28 -1.78
C GLU A 171 10.91 4.56 -1.72
N ILE A 172 11.94 4.61 -2.56
CA ILE A 172 12.66 5.85 -2.84
C ILE A 172 11.72 6.76 -3.60
N VAL A 173 11.47 7.96 -3.09
CA VAL A 173 10.76 9.00 -3.83
C VAL A 173 11.67 9.43 -4.99
N PRO A 174 11.26 9.25 -6.25
CA PRO A 174 12.04 9.76 -7.37
C PRO A 174 11.98 11.29 -7.34
N THR A 175 13.15 11.91 -7.16
CA THR A 175 13.29 13.36 -7.08
C THR A 175 14.12 13.84 -8.26
N ALA A 176 13.66 14.90 -8.92
CA ALA A 176 14.40 15.51 -10.03
C ALA A 176 15.63 16.29 -9.53
N GLU A 177 15.53 16.79 -8.30
CA GLU A 177 16.55 17.56 -7.60
C GLU A 177 16.88 16.87 -6.28
N LYS A 178 18.12 17.05 -5.79
CA LYS A 178 18.53 16.47 -4.51
C LYS A 178 17.64 17.00 -3.38
N PRO A 179 17.18 16.15 -2.46
CA PRO A 179 16.45 16.61 -1.28
C PRO A 179 17.29 17.59 -0.48
N GLN A 180 16.68 18.66 0.04
CA GLN A 180 17.37 19.63 0.88
C GLN A 180 17.01 19.44 2.34
N ILE A 181 18.00 19.37 3.21
CA ILE A 181 17.83 19.23 4.65
C ILE A 181 18.14 20.58 5.29
N TRP A 182 17.15 21.12 5.97
CA TRP A 182 17.25 22.37 6.71
C TRP A 182 17.18 22.10 8.20
N ILE A 183 18.12 22.65 8.94
CA ILE A 183 18.17 22.50 10.40
C ILE A 183 17.75 23.83 11.02
N TYR A 184 16.78 23.77 11.93
CA TYR A 184 16.30 24.88 12.74
C TYR A 184 16.61 24.61 14.20
N GLN A 185 17.21 25.58 14.89
CA GLN A 185 17.39 25.50 16.34
C GLN A 185 16.86 26.78 16.98
N PRO A 186 15.69 26.75 17.63
CA PRO A 186 15.05 27.98 18.10
C PRO A 186 15.80 28.67 19.25
N GLY A 187 16.67 27.95 19.94
CA GLY A 187 17.56 28.49 20.99
C GLY A 187 18.62 27.47 21.40
N GLN A 188 19.68 27.93 22.08
CA GLN A 188 20.86 27.10 22.39
C GLN A 188 20.59 25.90 23.30
N TYR A 189 19.45 25.89 24.00
CA TYR A 189 19.02 24.79 24.87
C TYR A 189 17.82 24.01 24.32
N GLN A 190 17.36 24.35 23.12
CA GLN A 190 16.27 23.62 22.46
C GLN A 190 16.83 22.62 21.45
N SER A 191 16.14 21.49 21.31
CA SER A 191 16.46 20.48 20.29
C SER A 191 16.37 21.09 18.90
N ALA A 192 17.35 20.77 18.06
CA ALA A 192 17.29 21.12 16.65
C ALA A 192 16.19 20.29 15.96
N VAL A 193 15.47 20.94 15.05
CA VAL A 193 14.43 20.35 14.23
C VAL A 193 14.93 20.30 12.80
N THR A 194 14.76 19.15 12.18
CA THR A 194 15.23 18.86 10.84
C THR A 194 14.05 18.82 9.89
N MET A 195 14.07 19.69 8.88
CA MET A 195 13.05 19.79 7.85
C MET A 195 13.62 19.33 6.53
N THR A 196 12.98 18.35 5.88
CA THR A 196 13.44 17.85 4.58
C THR A 196 12.53 18.34 3.48
N PHE A 197 13.10 18.96 2.46
CA PHE A 197 12.41 19.44 1.27
C PHE A 197 12.68 18.53 0.08
N VAL A 198 11.62 18.20 -0.63
CA VAL A 198 11.65 17.38 -1.84
C VAL A 198 10.84 18.08 -2.93
N ASN A 199 11.45 18.31 -4.10
CA ASN A 199 10.82 18.99 -5.24
C ASN A 199 10.18 20.35 -4.83
N GLY A 200 10.90 21.15 -4.03
CA GLY A 200 10.43 22.47 -3.58
C GLY A 200 9.27 22.46 -2.58
N LYS A 201 8.99 21.33 -1.93
CA LYS A 201 7.96 21.21 -0.89
C LYS A 201 8.48 20.51 0.35
N LEU A 202 8.00 20.93 1.52
CA LEU A 202 8.31 20.29 2.79
C LEU A 202 7.73 18.88 2.83
N TYR A 203 8.60 17.89 2.97
CA TYR A 203 8.23 16.48 2.95
C TYR A 203 8.18 15.88 4.35
N SER A 204 9.10 16.26 5.24
CA SER A 204 9.14 15.75 6.62
C SER A 204 9.65 16.79 7.61
N ILE A 205 9.24 16.62 8.87
CA ILE A 205 9.71 17.37 10.03
C ILE A 205 10.11 16.35 11.11
N GLN A 206 11.32 16.46 11.64
CA GLN A 206 11.91 15.54 12.62
C GLN A 206 12.57 16.29 13.77
#